data_AF-A0A958B855-F1
#
_entry.id   AF-A0A958B855-F1
#
_cell.length_a   1.000
_cell.length_b   1.000
_cell.length_c   1.000
_cell.angle_alpha   90.00
_cell.angle_beta   90.00
_cell.angle_gamma   90.00
#
_symmetry.space_group_name_H-M   'P 1'
#
loop_
_entity.id
_entity.type
_entity.pdbx_description
1 polymer ?
#
loop_
_entity_poly.entity_id
_entity_poly.type
_entity_poly.pdbx_seq_one_letter_code
_entity_poly.pdbx_strand_id
1 'polypeptide(L)'
;GLLPLMMPSRFLLITTPYFYLVKVLAQMDKNSASEGFKDEIVNLSLKFLTFIASKTVEVGTSGLIKPFEIYQDAKAIIKPRFEAIRAWNEIDEAFAKVVNTYVGTNGRLVIFIDDLDRCLPENAIQVFEAIKLFLAKKNCIFVLCVDKQSIEDAISLRYKDKLQMSGSKYLEKIIQLPFILPLAQPDNIKNYVKNLVGEAKIHRAENVITLGAGGNPRRIKRFVNTFSLLRAISPRKDLDESVLAKLVMIQLRFPDFYLLLCDNSKAIDQVLELSQGERKLPTFDSEIYKRHLYNSQLIDFLAKTQDIKPRHDNWSPYFYLTEMINISD
;
A
#
# COMPACT_ATOMS: atom_id res chain seq x y z
N GLY A 1 33.57 5.98 -19.14
CA GLY A 1 34.05 5.07 -18.08
C GLY A 1 33.19 5.28 -16.85
N LEU A 2 32.52 4.21 -16.40
CA LEU A 2 32.03 3.92 -15.04
C LEU A 2 30.91 2.88 -15.15
N LEU A 3 31.31 1.63 -15.37
CA LEU A 3 30.49 0.47 -15.03
C LEU A 3 31.42 -0.72 -14.74
N PRO A 4 32.05 -0.79 -13.56
CA PRO A 4 32.57 -2.04 -13.06
C PRO A 4 31.60 -2.61 -12.01
N LEU A 5 31.40 -3.93 -12.10
CA LEU A 5 30.89 -4.83 -11.06
C LEU A 5 29.37 -4.81 -10.80
N MET A 6 28.62 -5.61 -11.57
CA MET A 6 27.48 -6.33 -10.96
C MET A 6 28.05 -7.27 -9.89
N MET A 7 28.04 -6.82 -8.65
CA MET A 7 28.24 -7.68 -7.49
C MET A 7 27.07 -8.68 -7.41
N PRO A 8 27.31 -9.95 -7.05
CA PRO A 8 26.22 -10.92 -6.86
C PRO A 8 25.29 -10.41 -5.75
N SER A 9 24.08 -10.00 -6.13
CA SER A 9 23.07 -9.45 -5.23
C SER A 9 21.98 -10.49 -5.02
N ARG A 10 21.65 -10.80 -3.76
CA ARG A 10 20.52 -11.69 -3.42
C ARG A 10 19.40 -10.88 -2.78
N PHE A 11 18.17 -11.17 -3.22
CA PHE A 11 16.97 -10.43 -2.84
C PHE A 11 16.08 -11.23 -1.90
N LEU A 12 15.52 -10.56 -0.90
CA LEU A 12 14.57 -11.13 0.04
C LEU A 12 13.36 -10.20 0.20
N LEU A 13 12.14 -10.72 0.06
CA LEU A 13 10.90 -9.97 0.27
C LEU A 13 10.20 -10.44 1.54
N ILE A 14 9.78 -9.50 2.38
CA ILE A 14 9.05 -9.80 3.63
C ILE A 14 7.71 -9.06 3.62
N THR A 15 6.63 -9.84 3.72
CA THR A 15 5.25 -9.34 3.60
C THR A 15 4.48 -9.33 4.93
N THR A 16 5.05 -9.84 6.03
CA THR A 16 4.31 -10.01 7.30
C THR A 16 5.17 -9.68 8.54
N PRO A 17 4.80 -8.64 9.32
CA PRO A 17 5.72 -7.97 10.23
C PRO A 17 6.20 -8.67 11.50
N TYR A 18 5.45 -9.61 12.01
CA TYR A 18 5.52 -9.86 13.45
C TYR A 18 6.76 -10.66 13.90
N PHE A 19 7.63 -11.07 12.96
CA PHE A 19 8.85 -11.85 13.21
C PHE A 19 9.93 -11.59 12.14
N TYR A 20 10.30 -10.32 11.89
CA TYR A 20 11.13 -9.96 10.72
C TYR A 20 12.46 -10.68 10.61
N LEU A 21 13.29 -10.75 11.66
CA LEU A 21 14.58 -11.41 11.53
C LEU A 21 14.43 -12.93 11.40
N VAL A 22 13.57 -13.55 12.20
CA VAL A 22 13.29 -14.99 12.10
C VAL A 22 12.74 -15.32 10.71
N LYS A 23 11.94 -14.45 10.10
CA LYS A 23 11.49 -14.60 8.72
C LYS A 23 12.57 -14.31 7.68
N VAL A 24 13.43 -13.32 7.90
CA VAL A 24 14.61 -13.07 7.06
C VAL A 24 15.47 -14.33 7.00
N LEU A 25 15.82 -14.81 8.20
CA LEU A 25 16.65 -15.98 8.42
C LEU A 25 15.96 -17.24 7.87
N ALA A 26 14.67 -17.46 8.16
CA ALA A 26 13.91 -18.59 7.60
C ALA A 26 13.79 -18.53 6.06
N GLN A 27 13.71 -17.35 5.47
CA GLN A 27 13.66 -17.20 4.02
C GLN A 27 15.06 -17.34 3.39
N MET A 28 16.13 -16.95 4.09
CA MET A 28 17.52 -17.26 3.71
C MET A 28 17.78 -18.77 3.78
N ASP A 29 17.27 -19.45 4.81
CA ASP A 29 17.33 -20.91 4.99
C ASP A 29 16.67 -21.62 3.80
N LYS A 30 15.41 -21.27 3.49
CA LYS A 30 14.67 -21.81 2.33
C LYS A 30 15.41 -21.65 0.99
N ASN A 31 16.22 -20.61 0.86
CA ASN A 31 16.95 -20.27 -0.37
C ASN A 31 18.39 -20.81 -0.39
N SER A 32 18.78 -21.60 0.60
CA SER A 32 20.13 -22.12 0.81
C SER A 32 20.16 -23.66 0.85
N ALA A 33 21.22 -24.27 0.32
CA ALA A 33 21.28 -25.73 0.11
C ALA A 33 22.17 -26.49 1.12
N SER A 34 22.88 -25.82 2.04
CA SER A 34 23.85 -26.47 2.94
C SER A 34 23.32 -26.64 4.37
N GLU A 35 23.43 -27.86 4.93
CA GLU A 35 22.96 -28.19 6.29
C GLU A 35 23.63 -27.34 7.38
N GLY A 36 24.94 -27.11 7.30
CA GLY A 36 25.66 -26.30 8.29
C GLY A 36 25.25 -24.82 8.34
N PHE A 37 24.63 -24.29 7.28
CA PHE A 37 24.10 -22.93 7.25
C PHE A 37 22.75 -22.81 7.98
N LYS A 38 21.97 -23.91 8.04
CA LYS A 38 20.69 -23.96 8.75
C LYS A 38 20.86 -23.79 10.26
N ASP A 39 21.86 -24.45 10.83
CA ASP A 39 22.16 -24.37 12.26
C ASP A 39 22.61 -22.96 12.68
N GLU A 40 23.39 -22.29 11.82
CA GLU A 40 23.81 -20.89 12.05
C GLU A 40 22.61 -19.93 12.08
N ILE A 41 21.63 -20.14 11.18
CA ILE A 41 20.38 -19.36 11.11
C ILE A 41 19.51 -19.57 12.35
N VAL A 42 19.32 -20.82 12.78
CA VAL A 42 18.51 -21.14 13.96
C VAL A 42 19.14 -20.54 15.22
N ASN A 43 20.45 -20.70 15.39
CA ASN A 43 21.17 -20.18 16.56
C ASN A 43 21.14 -18.65 16.60
N LEU A 44 21.31 -17.99 15.45
CA LEU A 44 21.21 -16.54 15.35
C LEU A 44 19.79 -16.02 15.68
N SER A 45 18.76 -16.73 15.22
CA SER A 45 17.36 -16.42 15.54
C SER A 45 17.09 -16.47 17.04
N LEU A 46 17.60 -17.51 17.72
CA LEU A 46 17.47 -17.68 19.17
C LEU A 46 18.20 -16.57 19.95
N LYS A 47 19.47 -16.30 19.61
CA LYS A 47 20.25 -15.23 20.26
C LYS A 47 19.55 -13.87 20.16
N PHE A 48 18.94 -13.58 19.00
CA PHE A 48 18.19 -12.35 18.80
C PHE A 48 16.92 -12.27 19.65
N LEU A 49 16.14 -13.36 19.73
CA LEU A 49 14.95 -13.40 20.58
C LEU A 49 15.30 -13.16 22.06
N THR A 50 16.37 -13.80 22.55
CA THR A 50 16.89 -13.58 23.90
C THR A 50 17.30 -12.11 24.11
N PHE A 51 17.96 -11.53 23.12
CA PHE A 51 18.36 -10.13 23.16
C PHE A 51 17.16 -9.17 23.24
N ILE A 52 16.14 -9.36 22.40
CA ILE A 52 14.92 -8.54 22.44
C ILE A 52 14.20 -8.69 23.78
N ALA A 53 14.07 -9.94 24.27
CA ALA A 53 13.49 -10.22 25.59
C ALA A 53 14.22 -9.45 26.70
N SER A 54 15.55 -9.38 26.65
CA SER A 54 16.36 -8.63 27.63
C SER A 54 16.09 -7.12 27.64
N LYS A 55 15.74 -6.53 26.48
CA LYS A 55 15.40 -5.09 26.39
C LYS A 55 13.96 -4.78 26.75
N THR A 56 13.04 -5.71 26.56
CA THR A 56 11.62 -5.51 26.89
C THR A 56 11.33 -5.47 28.39
N VAL A 57 12.26 -5.95 29.24
CA VAL A 57 12.07 -6.00 30.71
C VAL A 57 12.20 -4.62 31.38
N GLU A 58 12.78 -3.60 30.74
CA GLU A 58 12.95 -2.26 31.34
C GLU A 58 11.80 -1.26 31.11
N VAL A 59 10.81 -1.57 30.26
CA VAL A 59 9.73 -0.61 29.93
C VAL A 59 8.42 -1.07 30.54
N GLY A 60 8.01 -0.35 31.59
CA GLY A 60 6.79 -0.55 32.38
C GLY A 60 5.61 -1.13 31.61
N THR A 61 5.14 -2.27 32.12
CA THR A 61 4.03 -3.06 31.62
C THR A 61 2.69 -2.33 31.81
N SER A 62 2.08 -1.90 30.71
CA SER A 62 0.62 -1.86 30.59
C SER A 62 0.25 -2.88 29.54
N GLY A 63 -0.14 -4.05 30.04
CA GLY A 63 -0.17 -5.31 29.31
C GLY A 63 -1.03 -5.28 28.07
N LEU A 64 -0.46 -5.81 26.98
CA LEU A 64 -1.11 -6.57 25.90
C LEU A 64 -0.01 -7.30 25.12
N ILE A 65 0.70 -8.20 25.81
CA ILE A 65 1.36 -9.35 25.18
C ILE A 65 0.89 -10.56 26.00
N LYS A 66 0.45 -11.64 25.36
CA LYS A 66 0.43 -12.98 25.97
C LYS A 66 1.63 -13.79 25.46
N PRO A 67 2.82 -13.62 26.07
CA PRO A 67 4.06 -14.32 25.77
C PRO A 67 4.16 -15.70 26.47
N PHE A 68 3.06 -16.44 26.60
CA PHE A 68 2.95 -17.52 27.61
C PHE A 68 3.98 -18.66 27.42
N GLU A 69 4.54 -18.84 26.23
CA GLU A 69 5.58 -19.85 25.93
C GLU A 69 7.01 -19.30 25.84
N ILE A 70 7.19 -17.96 25.77
CA ILE A 70 8.53 -17.33 25.74
C ILE A 70 9.09 -17.14 27.16
N TYR A 71 8.22 -17.21 28.18
CA TYR A 71 8.48 -16.69 29.53
C TYR A 71 9.04 -17.70 30.54
N GLN A 72 8.88 -19.02 30.34
CA GLN A 72 9.33 -20.00 31.35
C GLN A 72 10.83 -20.31 31.30
N ASP A 73 11.52 -20.09 30.17
CA ASP A 73 12.95 -20.43 30.00
C ASP A 73 13.89 -19.20 30.06
N ALA A 74 13.38 -17.98 30.10
CA ALA A 74 14.19 -16.76 30.33
C ALA A 74 14.58 -16.56 31.82
N LYS A 75 14.40 -17.59 32.66
CA LYS A 75 13.81 -17.47 34.00
C LYS A 75 14.64 -16.87 35.15
N ALA A 76 15.92 -16.51 35.01
CA ALA A 76 16.69 -16.19 36.23
C ALA A 76 17.92 -15.28 36.11
N ILE A 77 18.26 -14.76 34.93
CA ILE A 77 19.59 -14.22 34.70
C ILE A 77 19.44 -12.97 33.84
N ILE A 78 19.92 -11.83 34.31
CA ILE A 78 20.78 -10.90 33.54
C ILE A 78 21.08 -9.72 34.48
N LYS A 79 22.35 -9.66 34.91
CA LYS A 79 22.94 -8.48 35.56
C LYS A 79 23.33 -7.47 34.46
N PRO A 80 23.37 -6.16 34.78
CA PRO A 80 23.01 -5.13 33.82
C PRO A 80 24.12 -4.74 32.82
N ARG A 81 23.66 -4.35 31.61
CA ARG A 81 24.32 -3.56 30.55
C ARG A 81 25.56 -4.15 29.86
N PHE A 82 26.47 -4.81 30.58
CA PHE A 82 27.69 -5.39 29.99
C PHE A 82 27.44 -6.73 29.28
N GLU A 83 26.57 -7.58 29.80
CA GLU A 83 26.17 -8.84 29.16
C GLU A 83 25.39 -8.59 27.87
N ALA A 84 24.52 -7.57 27.86
CA ALA A 84 23.81 -7.16 26.67
C ALA A 84 24.75 -6.67 25.55
N ILE A 85 25.82 -5.95 25.88
CA ILE A 85 26.83 -5.50 24.90
C ILE A 85 27.63 -6.68 24.34
N ARG A 86 27.95 -7.69 25.15
CA ARG A 86 28.64 -8.91 24.66
C ARG A 86 27.72 -9.75 23.78
N ALA A 87 26.50 -10.00 24.23
CA ALA A 87 25.48 -10.69 23.43
C ALA A 87 25.23 -9.97 22.10
N TRP A 88 25.27 -8.64 22.11
CA TRP A 88 25.23 -7.81 20.91
C TRP A 88 26.34 -8.12 19.93
N ASN A 89 27.60 -8.05 20.38
CA ASN A 89 28.75 -8.30 19.51
C ASN A 89 28.70 -9.71 18.92
N GLU A 90 28.27 -10.71 19.70
CA GLU A 90 28.11 -12.07 19.21
C GLU A 90 27.02 -12.21 18.15
N ILE A 91 25.86 -11.56 18.33
CA ILE A 91 24.78 -11.54 17.33
C ILE A 91 25.26 -10.83 16.07
N ASP A 92 25.97 -9.72 16.24
CA ASP A 92 26.48 -8.86 15.18
C ASP A 92 27.54 -9.56 14.33
N GLU A 93 28.43 -10.34 14.95
CA GLU A 93 29.41 -11.19 14.28
C GLU A 93 28.77 -12.40 13.60
N ALA A 94 27.86 -13.10 14.30
CA ALA A 94 27.16 -14.25 13.75
C ALA A 94 26.31 -13.86 12.53
N PHE A 95 25.60 -12.73 12.59
CA PHE A 95 24.85 -12.21 11.44
C PHE A 95 25.77 -11.83 10.29
N ALA A 96 26.91 -11.16 10.56
CA ALA A 96 27.87 -10.85 9.51
C ALA A 96 28.41 -12.11 8.83
N LYS A 97 28.68 -13.17 9.61
CA LYS A 97 29.10 -14.48 9.08
C LYS A 97 28.02 -15.08 8.19
N VAL A 98 26.78 -15.18 8.68
CA VAL A 98 25.64 -15.72 7.92
C VAL A 98 25.44 -14.95 6.62
N VAL A 99 25.46 -13.61 6.66
CA VAL A 99 25.33 -12.78 5.46
C VAL A 99 26.48 -13.06 4.50
N ASN A 100 27.73 -13.03 4.95
CA ASN A 100 28.90 -13.28 4.10
C ASN A 100 28.89 -14.69 3.50
N THR A 101 28.44 -15.71 4.23
CA THR A 101 28.24 -17.07 3.71
C THR A 101 27.14 -17.10 2.64
N TYR A 102 26.04 -16.38 2.86
CA TYR A 102 24.89 -16.36 1.95
C TYR A 102 25.17 -15.61 0.64
N VAL A 103 25.83 -14.46 0.71
CA VAL A 103 26.06 -13.58 -0.45
C VAL A 103 27.48 -13.71 -1.06
N GLY A 104 28.43 -14.30 -0.33
CA GLY A 104 29.84 -14.36 -0.69
C GLY A 104 30.62 -13.10 -0.29
N THR A 105 31.94 -13.11 -0.51
CA THR A 105 32.88 -12.07 -0.05
C THR A 105 32.64 -10.67 -0.61
N ASN A 106 32.02 -10.55 -1.79
CA ASN A 106 31.69 -9.28 -2.44
C ASN A 106 30.18 -9.12 -2.70
N GLY A 107 29.35 -9.99 -2.15
CA GLY A 107 27.91 -9.92 -2.37
C GLY A 107 27.23 -8.90 -1.46
N ARG A 108 25.99 -8.53 -1.83
CA ARG A 108 25.13 -7.69 -1.00
C ARG A 108 23.79 -8.39 -0.75
N LEU A 109 23.32 -8.30 0.48
CA LEU A 109 21.97 -8.73 0.87
C LEU A 109 21.03 -7.54 0.75
N VAL A 110 20.06 -7.62 -0.16
CA VAL A 110 19.04 -6.59 -0.33
C VAL A 110 17.70 -7.11 0.21
N ILE A 111 17.17 -6.44 1.23
CA ILE A 111 15.96 -6.83 1.95
C ILE A 111 14.87 -5.82 1.62
N PHE A 112 13.84 -6.27 0.92
CA PHE A 112 12.63 -5.50 0.63
C PHE A 112 11.59 -5.75 1.72
N ILE A 113 11.12 -4.66 2.32
CA ILE A 113 10.06 -4.66 3.33
C ILE A 113 8.93 -3.79 2.82
N ASP A 114 7.76 -4.40 2.62
CA ASP A 114 6.57 -3.75 2.07
C ASP A 114 5.41 -3.76 3.07
N ASP A 115 4.40 -2.91 2.84
CA ASP A 115 3.17 -2.79 3.63
C ASP A 115 3.39 -2.48 5.13
N LEU A 116 4.49 -1.80 5.52
CA LEU A 116 4.71 -1.40 6.92
C LEU A 116 3.64 -0.45 7.44
N ASP A 117 3.12 0.41 6.59
CA ASP A 117 2.04 1.35 6.88
C ASP A 117 0.69 0.67 7.18
N ARG A 118 0.54 -0.61 6.83
CA ARG A 118 -0.65 -1.42 7.18
C ARG A 118 -0.54 -2.12 8.54
N CYS A 119 0.61 -2.00 9.19
CA CYS A 119 0.84 -2.58 10.51
C CYS A 119 0.15 -1.73 11.58
N LEU A 120 -0.20 -2.37 12.71
CA LEU A 120 -0.45 -1.57 13.91
C LEU A 120 0.82 -0.77 14.26
N PRO A 121 0.68 0.47 14.77
CA PRO A 121 1.80 1.35 15.10
C PRO A 121 2.92 0.67 15.89
N GLU A 122 2.57 -0.13 16.89
CA GLU A 122 3.53 -0.83 17.76
C GLU A 122 4.40 -1.81 16.99
N ASN A 123 3.85 -2.44 15.96
CA ASN A 123 4.57 -3.44 15.18
C ASN A 123 5.46 -2.76 14.16
N ALA A 124 4.98 -1.71 13.48
CA ALA A 124 5.79 -0.87 12.59
C ALA A 124 7.06 -0.36 13.31
N ILE A 125 6.89 0.14 14.54
CA ILE A 125 7.99 0.64 15.37
C ILE A 125 8.97 -0.48 15.75
N GLN A 126 8.48 -1.65 16.12
CA GLN A 126 9.35 -2.81 16.39
C GLN A 126 10.17 -3.20 15.15
N VAL A 127 9.61 -3.08 13.94
CA VAL A 127 10.38 -3.31 12.70
C VAL A 127 11.50 -2.31 12.58
N PHE A 128 11.20 -1.04 12.76
CA PHE A 128 12.18 0.01 12.67
C PHE A 128 13.28 -0.13 13.72
N GLU A 129 12.92 -0.52 14.94
CA GLU A 129 13.87 -0.85 15.99
C GLU A 129 14.73 -2.05 15.59
N ALA A 130 14.14 -3.12 15.06
CA ALA A 130 14.88 -4.27 14.54
C ALA A 130 15.82 -3.87 13.40
N ILE A 131 15.35 -3.11 12.42
CA ILE A 131 16.15 -2.61 11.29
C ILE A 131 17.37 -1.84 11.80
N LYS A 132 17.22 -0.93 12.78
CA LYS A 132 18.36 -0.20 13.41
C LYS A 132 19.48 -1.13 13.90
N LEU A 133 19.15 -2.34 14.33
CA LEU A 133 20.11 -3.32 14.82
C LEU A 133 20.97 -3.89 13.68
N PHE A 134 20.44 -3.93 12.46
CA PHE A 134 21.11 -4.49 11.27
C PHE A 134 21.67 -3.41 10.32
N LEU A 135 21.25 -2.16 10.46
CA LEU A 135 21.64 -1.03 9.60
C LEU A 135 23.14 -0.70 9.63
N ALA A 136 23.90 -1.18 10.63
CA ALA A 136 25.33 -0.89 10.75
C ALA A 136 26.20 -1.73 9.80
N LYS A 137 25.65 -2.69 9.06
CA LYS A 137 26.43 -3.64 8.25
C LYS A 137 26.64 -3.18 6.81
N LYS A 138 27.90 -3.14 6.38
CA LYS A 138 28.32 -2.68 5.04
C LYS A 138 27.74 -3.48 3.86
N ASN A 139 27.33 -4.73 4.08
CA ASN A 139 26.85 -5.63 3.02
C ASN A 139 25.32 -5.81 3.00
N CYS A 140 24.57 -5.06 3.82
CA CYS A 140 23.11 -5.15 3.88
C CYS A 140 22.47 -3.84 3.40
N ILE A 141 21.46 -3.95 2.52
CA ILE A 141 20.64 -2.85 2.04
C ILE A 141 19.20 -3.16 2.40
N PHE A 142 18.53 -2.23 3.09
CA PHE A 142 17.11 -2.32 3.40
C PHE A 142 16.34 -1.36 2.51
N VAL A 143 15.37 -1.88 1.77
CA VAL A 143 14.46 -1.09 0.93
C VAL A 143 13.08 -1.15 1.57
N LEU A 144 12.59 -0.02 2.04
CA LEU A 144 11.31 0.10 2.73
C LEU A 144 10.29 0.77 1.80
N CYS A 145 9.19 0.07 1.52
CA CYS A 145 8.03 0.61 0.82
C CYS A 145 6.98 0.96 1.87
N VAL A 146 6.78 2.26 2.11
CA VAL A 146 5.88 2.75 3.17
C VAL A 146 5.10 3.98 2.71
N ASP A 147 3.86 4.12 3.18
CA ASP A 147 3.20 5.42 3.25
C ASP A 147 3.83 6.24 4.39
N LYS A 148 4.59 7.27 4.02
CA LYS A 148 5.35 8.09 4.98
C LYS A 148 4.43 8.73 6.02
N GLN A 149 3.31 9.31 5.59
CA GLN A 149 2.42 10.05 6.49
C GLN A 149 1.80 9.10 7.52
N SER A 150 1.32 7.96 7.06
CA SER A 150 0.70 6.93 7.91
C SER A 150 1.65 6.46 9.00
N ILE A 151 2.94 6.26 8.67
CA ILE A 151 3.97 5.89 9.64
C ILE A 151 4.31 7.04 10.59
N GLU A 152 4.42 8.28 10.09
CA GLU A 152 4.69 9.44 10.93
C GLU A 152 3.59 9.67 11.97
N ASP A 153 2.33 9.50 11.57
CA ASP A 153 1.15 9.61 12.44
C ASP A 153 1.17 8.51 13.51
N ALA A 154 1.45 7.27 13.11
CA ALA A 154 1.58 6.12 14.00
C ALA A 154 2.68 6.32 15.06
N ILE A 155 3.86 6.78 14.65
CA ILE A 155 4.97 7.06 15.57
C ILE A 155 4.61 8.21 16.51
N SER A 156 4.02 9.28 15.99
CA SER A 156 3.65 10.45 16.78
C SER A 156 2.62 10.10 17.85
N LEU A 157 1.66 9.21 17.54
CA LEU A 157 0.69 8.70 18.51
C LEU A 157 1.37 7.92 19.64
N ARG A 158 2.35 7.07 19.32
CA ARG A 158 3.05 6.22 20.31
C ARG A 158 3.94 7.02 21.27
N TYR A 159 4.61 8.06 20.77
CA TYR A 159 5.63 8.81 21.52
C TYR A 159 5.17 10.19 22.00
N LYS A 160 3.88 10.53 21.81
CA LYS A 160 3.27 11.82 22.15
C LYS A 160 3.66 12.32 23.55
N ASP A 161 3.65 11.42 24.54
CA ASP A 161 3.85 11.79 25.95
C ASP A 161 5.27 11.54 26.48
N LYS A 162 6.14 10.86 25.71
CA LYS A 162 7.42 10.36 26.24
C LYS A 162 8.66 11.09 25.75
N LEU A 163 8.65 11.65 24.54
CA LEU A 163 9.90 12.09 23.89
C LEU A 163 9.82 13.42 23.12
N GLN A 164 8.66 14.08 23.03
CA GLN A 164 8.45 15.25 22.15
C GLN A 164 9.07 15.05 20.73
N MET A 165 9.15 13.79 20.26
CA MET A 165 9.72 13.47 18.96
C MET A 165 8.59 13.33 17.95
N SER A 166 8.69 14.07 16.85
CA SER A 166 7.81 13.88 15.71
C SER A 166 8.18 12.61 14.95
N GLY A 167 7.20 11.96 14.32
CA GLY A 167 7.42 10.81 13.45
C GLY A 167 8.48 11.06 12.38
N SER A 168 8.51 12.28 11.81
CA SER A 168 9.50 12.69 10.82
C SER A 168 10.95 12.59 11.34
N LYS A 169 11.22 13.12 12.55
CA LYS A 169 12.55 13.02 13.19
C LYS A 169 12.95 11.59 13.52
N TYR A 170 11.97 10.72 13.79
CA TYR A 170 12.23 9.31 14.02
C TYR A 170 12.65 8.62 12.71
N LEU A 171 11.93 8.87 11.61
CA LEU A 171 12.23 8.29 10.31
C LEU A 171 13.57 8.75 9.75
N GLU A 172 13.95 10.01 9.94
CA GLU A 172 15.27 10.55 9.54
C GLU A 172 16.44 9.75 10.16
N LYS A 173 16.27 9.21 11.36
CA LYS A 173 17.29 8.38 12.02
C LYS A 173 17.42 6.97 11.43
N ILE A 174 16.45 6.53 10.65
CA ILE A 174 16.37 5.15 10.13
C ILE A 174 16.59 5.11 8.63
N ILE A 175 15.96 6.04 7.91
CA ILE A 175 15.97 6.09 6.45
C ILE A 175 17.10 7.01 6.04
N GLN A 176 18.24 6.43 5.63
CA GLN A 176 19.39 7.19 5.16
C GLN A 176 19.14 7.85 3.81
N LEU A 177 18.34 7.19 2.95
CA LEU A 177 18.03 7.67 1.61
C LEU A 177 16.51 7.57 1.36
N PRO A 178 15.75 8.66 1.52
CA PRO A 178 14.35 8.68 1.13
C PRO A 178 14.24 8.78 -0.40
N PHE A 179 13.41 7.92 -0.98
CA PHE A 179 13.05 7.99 -2.39
C PHE A 179 11.53 8.16 -2.50
N ILE A 180 11.09 9.30 -3.03
CA ILE A 180 9.67 9.57 -3.27
C ILE A 180 9.34 9.04 -4.66
N LEU A 181 8.39 8.09 -4.74
CA LEU A 181 7.92 7.58 -6.01
C LEU A 181 7.28 8.73 -6.82
N PRO A 182 7.79 9.04 -8.03
CA PRO A 182 7.22 10.08 -8.85
C PRO A 182 5.82 9.66 -9.34
N LEU A 183 4.98 10.65 -9.63
CA LEU A 183 3.71 10.40 -10.31
C LEU A 183 3.95 9.72 -11.65
N ALA A 184 3.07 8.79 -12.00
CA ALA A 184 3.12 8.13 -13.30
C ALA A 184 2.97 9.15 -14.43
N GLN A 185 3.88 9.10 -15.40
CA GLN A 185 3.83 9.98 -16.55
C GLN A 185 2.54 9.75 -17.35
N PRO A 186 1.90 10.81 -17.88
CA PRO A 186 0.65 10.69 -18.64
C PRO A 186 0.72 9.67 -19.79
N ASP A 187 1.84 9.61 -20.51
CA ASP A 187 2.05 8.64 -21.61
C ASP A 187 2.13 7.20 -21.12
N ASN A 188 2.75 6.95 -19.96
CA ASN A 188 2.81 5.63 -19.35
C ASN A 188 1.41 5.17 -18.92
N ILE A 189 0.61 6.08 -18.36
CA ILE A 189 -0.79 5.81 -18.01
C ILE A 189 -1.60 5.52 -19.28
N LYS A 190 -1.47 6.32 -20.32
CA LYS A 190 -2.18 6.11 -21.59
C LYS A 190 -1.86 4.75 -22.20
N ASN A 191 -0.58 4.38 -22.25
CA ASN A 191 -0.13 3.07 -22.72
C ASN A 191 -0.66 1.94 -21.84
N TYR A 192 -0.66 2.12 -20.52
CA TYR A 192 -1.22 1.16 -19.58
C TYR A 192 -2.72 0.93 -19.79
N VAL A 193 -3.50 2.00 -19.96
CA VAL A 193 -4.93 1.92 -20.29
C VAL A 193 -5.14 1.19 -21.61
N LYS A 194 -4.41 1.58 -22.65
CA LYS A 194 -4.50 0.98 -23.99
C LYS A 194 -4.28 -0.54 -23.97
N ASN A 195 -3.26 -0.99 -23.24
CA ASN A 195 -2.96 -2.42 -23.09
C ASN A 195 -4.10 -3.16 -22.39
N LEU A 196 -4.55 -2.69 -21.22
CA LEU A 196 -5.63 -3.33 -20.47
C LEU A 196 -6.95 -3.35 -21.23
N VAL A 197 -7.29 -2.26 -21.91
CA VAL A 197 -8.49 -2.14 -22.72
C VAL A 197 -8.44 -3.08 -23.93
N GLY A 198 -7.26 -3.26 -24.53
CA GLY A 198 -7.03 -4.22 -25.61
C GLY A 198 -7.20 -5.66 -25.18
N GLU A 199 -6.60 -6.04 -24.05
CA GLU A 199 -6.75 -7.37 -23.44
C GLU A 199 -8.21 -7.68 -23.11
N ALA A 200 -8.92 -6.71 -22.52
CA ALA A 200 -10.33 -6.85 -22.15
C ALA A 200 -11.33 -6.66 -23.31
N LYS A 201 -10.86 -6.24 -24.50
CA LYS A 201 -11.67 -5.96 -25.69
C LYS A 201 -12.80 -4.93 -25.43
N ILE A 202 -12.47 -3.81 -24.77
CA ILE A 202 -13.40 -2.72 -24.39
C ILE A 202 -12.97 -1.35 -24.93
N HIS A 203 -12.58 -1.32 -26.21
CA HIS A 203 -11.90 -0.19 -26.86
C HIS A 203 -12.63 1.16 -26.73
N ARG A 204 -13.95 1.20 -26.62
CA ARG A 204 -14.71 2.46 -26.51
C ARG A 204 -14.66 3.07 -25.11
N ALA A 205 -14.15 2.34 -24.11
CA ALA A 205 -13.99 2.82 -22.75
C ALA A 205 -12.68 3.61 -22.51
N GLU A 206 -11.71 3.59 -23.45
CA GLU A 206 -10.37 4.15 -23.25
C GLU A 206 -10.40 5.62 -22.78
N ASN A 207 -11.15 6.48 -23.48
CA ASN A 207 -11.22 7.91 -23.15
C ASN A 207 -11.82 8.13 -21.75
N VAL A 208 -12.90 7.40 -21.42
CA VAL A 208 -13.54 7.47 -20.10
C VAL A 208 -12.58 7.06 -18.98
N ILE A 209 -11.80 6.00 -19.19
CA ILE A 209 -10.82 5.52 -18.22
C ILE A 209 -9.72 6.56 -18.00
N THR A 210 -9.14 7.07 -19.09
CA THR A 210 -8.05 8.06 -19.02
C THR A 210 -8.49 9.33 -18.30
N LEU A 211 -9.71 9.82 -18.55
CA LEU A 211 -10.25 11.02 -17.91
C LEU A 211 -10.70 10.77 -16.46
N GLY A 212 -11.38 9.66 -16.19
CA GLY A 212 -12.03 9.41 -14.90
C GLY A 212 -11.12 8.78 -13.83
N ALA A 213 -10.15 7.94 -14.21
CA ALA A 213 -9.33 7.22 -13.24
C ALA A 213 -8.30 8.10 -12.52
N GLY A 214 -8.04 9.32 -13.03
CA GLY A 214 -7.11 10.28 -12.43
C GLY A 214 -5.67 9.78 -12.37
N GLY A 215 -5.23 8.98 -13.35
CA GLY A 215 -3.86 8.49 -13.44
C GLY A 215 -3.46 7.42 -12.42
N ASN A 216 -4.38 6.88 -11.62
CA ASN A 216 -4.07 5.86 -10.62
C ASN A 216 -4.16 4.44 -11.25
N PRO A 217 -3.04 3.67 -11.33
CA PRO A 217 -3.04 2.35 -11.96
C PRO A 217 -4.00 1.34 -11.32
N ARG A 218 -4.13 1.38 -9.98
CA ARG A 218 -5.05 0.50 -9.24
C ARG A 218 -6.52 0.82 -9.59
N ARG A 219 -6.87 2.09 -9.74
CA ARG A 219 -8.22 2.51 -10.17
C ARG A 219 -8.51 2.09 -11.61
N ILE A 220 -7.55 2.25 -12.52
CA ILE A 220 -7.67 1.80 -13.91
C ILE A 220 -7.95 0.30 -13.96
N LYS A 221 -7.13 -0.51 -13.28
CA LYS A 221 -7.32 -1.97 -13.23
C LYS A 221 -8.65 -2.36 -12.61
N ARG A 222 -9.05 -1.70 -11.51
CA ARG A 222 -10.35 -1.92 -10.87
C ARG A 222 -11.51 -1.63 -11.83
N PHE A 223 -11.45 -0.51 -12.55
CA PHE A 223 -12.46 -0.19 -13.56
C PHE A 223 -12.56 -1.29 -14.62
N VAL A 224 -11.43 -1.68 -15.25
CA VAL A 224 -11.44 -2.68 -16.34
C VAL A 224 -12.02 -4.00 -15.85
N ASN A 225 -11.65 -4.44 -14.64
CA ASN A 225 -12.18 -5.67 -14.05
C ASN A 225 -13.69 -5.57 -13.77
N THR A 226 -14.15 -4.49 -13.13
CA THR A 226 -15.57 -4.26 -12.84
C THR A 226 -16.39 -4.16 -14.12
N PHE A 227 -15.91 -3.40 -15.10
CA PHE A 227 -16.57 -3.24 -16.39
C PHE A 227 -16.70 -4.57 -17.15
N SER A 228 -15.62 -5.36 -17.18
CA SER A 228 -15.61 -6.67 -17.83
C SER A 228 -16.59 -7.64 -17.14
N LEU A 229 -16.64 -7.62 -15.81
CA LEU A 229 -17.61 -8.41 -15.04
C LEU A 229 -19.04 -7.99 -15.36
N LEU A 230 -19.35 -6.70 -15.27
CA LEU A 230 -20.69 -6.15 -15.59
C LEU A 230 -21.11 -6.50 -17.01
N ARG A 231 -20.20 -6.37 -17.99
CA ARG A 231 -20.45 -6.76 -19.37
C ARG A 231 -20.70 -8.26 -19.49
N ALA A 232 -20.01 -9.10 -18.73
CA ALA A 232 -20.18 -10.56 -18.78
C ALA A 232 -21.57 -10.98 -18.26
N ILE A 233 -21.99 -10.46 -17.09
CA ILE A 233 -23.25 -10.80 -16.43
C ILE A 233 -24.47 -10.08 -17.02
N SER A 234 -24.25 -8.96 -17.72
CA SER A 234 -25.33 -8.17 -18.32
C SER A 234 -26.14 -9.00 -19.32
N PRO A 235 -27.49 -9.03 -19.20
CA PRO A 235 -28.36 -9.63 -20.21
C PRO A 235 -28.46 -8.74 -21.47
N ARG A 236 -28.17 -7.44 -21.37
CA ARG A 236 -28.20 -6.50 -22.50
C ARG A 236 -26.80 -6.26 -23.06
N LYS A 237 -26.53 -6.84 -24.23
CA LYS A 237 -25.26 -6.70 -24.97
C LYS A 237 -25.27 -5.57 -26.00
N ASP A 238 -26.43 -4.96 -26.22
CA ASP A 238 -26.72 -3.95 -27.25
C ASP A 238 -26.48 -2.50 -26.79
N LEU A 239 -26.11 -2.31 -25.52
CA LEU A 239 -25.87 -0.99 -24.96
C LEU A 239 -24.56 -0.36 -25.45
N ASP A 240 -24.54 0.98 -25.52
CA ASP A 240 -23.33 1.69 -25.92
C ASP A 240 -22.24 1.54 -24.86
N GLU A 241 -21.12 0.93 -25.26
CA GLU A 241 -19.99 0.64 -24.39
C GLU A 241 -19.42 1.90 -23.72
N SER A 242 -19.39 3.04 -24.42
CA SER A 242 -18.85 4.31 -23.92
C SER A 242 -19.77 4.92 -22.86
N VAL A 243 -21.09 4.85 -23.08
CA VAL A 243 -22.10 5.32 -22.11
C VAL A 243 -22.10 4.45 -20.85
N LEU A 244 -22.03 3.12 -21.02
CA LEU A 244 -21.89 2.20 -19.90
C LEU A 244 -20.59 2.47 -19.14
N ALA A 245 -19.48 2.72 -19.85
CA ALA A 245 -18.20 3.01 -19.24
C ALA A 245 -18.26 4.28 -18.40
N LYS A 246 -18.91 5.35 -18.91
CA LYS A 246 -19.14 6.59 -18.16
C LYS A 246 -19.93 6.32 -16.89
N LEU A 247 -21.00 5.53 -16.97
CA LEU A 247 -21.81 5.20 -15.80
C LEU A 247 -21.03 4.40 -14.75
N VAL A 248 -20.29 3.36 -15.16
CA VAL A 248 -19.44 2.55 -14.25
C VAL A 248 -18.35 3.41 -13.61
N MET A 249 -17.78 4.36 -14.35
CA MET A 249 -16.79 5.29 -13.80
C MET A 249 -17.42 6.18 -12.72
N ILE A 250 -18.61 6.72 -12.99
CA ILE A 250 -19.37 7.52 -12.01
C ILE A 250 -19.66 6.68 -10.76
N GLN A 251 -20.14 5.45 -10.92
CA GLN A 251 -20.41 4.53 -9.81
C GLN A 251 -19.16 4.25 -8.95
N LEU A 252 -18.01 3.99 -9.57
CA LEU A 252 -16.78 3.63 -8.86
C LEU A 252 -16.11 4.82 -8.17
N ARG A 253 -16.25 6.03 -8.70
CA ARG A 253 -15.52 7.22 -8.24
C ARG A 253 -16.36 8.22 -7.48
N PHE A 254 -17.65 8.29 -7.80
CA PHE A 254 -18.59 9.29 -7.30
C PHE A 254 -19.91 8.60 -6.92
N PRO A 255 -19.89 7.65 -5.96
CA PRO A 255 -21.05 6.82 -5.64
C PRO A 255 -22.28 7.64 -5.20
N ASP A 256 -22.07 8.71 -4.42
CA ASP A 256 -23.15 9.62 -4.02
C ASP A 256 -23.81 10.30 -5.24
N PHE A 257 -23.01 10.69 -6.23
CA PHE A 257 -23.52 11.30 -7.46
C PHE A 257 -24.20 10.27 -8.36
N TYR A 258 -23.72 9.03 -8.36
CA TYR A 258 -24.38 7.93 -9.05
C TYR A 258 -25.80 7.72 -8.51
N LEU A 259 -25.99 7.74 -7.19
CA LEU A 259 -27.32 7.63 -6.58
C LEU A 259 -28.24 8.78 -7.01
N LEU A 260 -27.72 10.02 -6.96
CA LEU A 260 -28.46 11.19 -7.47
C LEU A 260 -28.84 11.04 -8.94
N LEU A 261 -27.97 10.46 -9.77
CA LEU A 261 -28.23 10.24 -11.19
C LEU A 261 -29.32 9.16 -11.42
N CYS A 262 -29.39 8.14 -10.57
CA CYS A 262 -30.46 7.14 -10.61
C CYS A 262 -31.83 7.77 -10.29
N ASP A 263 -31.88 8.64 -9.29
CA ASP A 263 -33.11 9.34 -8.88
C ASP A 263 -33.50 10.46 -9.86
N ASN A 264 -32.51 11.11 -10.47
CA ASN A 264 -32.67 12.22 -11.38
C ASN A 264 -31.76 12.08 -12.60
N SER A 265 -32.33 11.60 -13.71
CA SER A 265 -31.61 11.41 -14.98
C SER A 265 -31.03 12.69 -15.58
N LYS A 266 -31.47 13.87 -15.14
CA LYS A 266 -30.95 15.18 -15.55
C LYS A 266 -29.83 15.71 -14.64
N ALA A 267 -29.42 14.96 -13.62
CA ALA A 267 -28.45 15.43 -12.64
C ALA A 267 -27.11 15.88 -13.25
N ILE A 268 -26.66 15.23 -14.33
CA ILE A 268 -25.44 15.62 -15.06
C ILE A 268 -25.57 17.04 -15.62
N ASP A 269 -26.61 17.30 -16.41
CA ASP A 269 -26.82 18.60 -17.04
C ASP A 269 -27.00 19.70 -15.98
N GLN A 270 -27.79 19.41 -14.94
CA GLN A 270 -28.04 20.36 -13.86
C GLN A 270 -26.77 20.74 -13.10
N VAL A 271 -25.90 19.77 -12.80
CA VAL A 271 -24.64 20.04 -12.12
C VAL A 271 -23.68 20.83 -13.02
N LEU A 272 -23.65 20.53 -14.32
CA LEU A 272 -22.84 21.30 -15.28
C LEU A 272 -23.34 22.75 -15.42
N GLU A 273 -24.64 22.96 -15.63
CA GLU A 273 -25.27 24.29 -15.69
C GLU A 273 -25.00 25.11 -14.41
N LEU A 274 -25.16 24.49 -13.24
CA LEU A 274 -24.88 25.11 -11.95
C LEU A 274 -23.40 25.49 -11.80
N SER A 275 -22.48 24.63 -12.26
CA SER A 275 -21.03 24.90 -12.20
C SER A 275 -20.60 26.05 -13.11
N GLN A 276 -21.35 26.29 -14.20
CA GLN A 276 -21.12 27.35 -15.17
C GLN A 276 -21.86 28.66 -14.81
N GLY A 277 -22.70 28.65 -13.76
CA GLY A 277 -23.51 29.81 -13.36
C GLY A 277 -24.75 30.05 -14.22
N GLU A 278 -25.09 29.09 -15.10
CA GLU A 278 -26.24 29.16 -16.01
C GLU A 278 -27.57 28.86 -15.30
N ARG A 279 -27.49 28.24 -14.12
CA ARG A 279 -28.65 27.87 -13.28
C ARG A 279 -28.46 28.37 -11.85
N LYS A 280 -29.58 28.72 -11.19
CA LYS A 280 -29.62 28.98 -9.73
C LYS A 280 -29.83 27.69 -8.94
N LEU A 281 -29.21 27.61 -7.77
CA LEU A 281 -29.28 26.45 -6.90
C LEU A 281 -30.75 26.12 -6.52
N PRO A 282 -31.19 24.85 -6.60
CA PRO A 282 -32.55 24.47 -6.17
C PRO A 282 -32.76 24.71 -4.67
N THR A 283 -33.95 25.19 -4.29
CA THR A 283 -34.27 25.54 -2.89
C THR A 283 -34.45 24.32 -1.98
N PHE A 284 -34.92 23.19 -2.50
CA PHE A 284 -35.28 22.00 -1.71
C PHE A 284 -34.12 21.00 -1.54
N ASP A 285 -33.15 20.98 -2.47
CA ASP A 285 -32.05 20.00 -2.51
C ASP A 285 -30.66 20.64 -2.43
N SER A 286 -30.57 21.88 -1.95
CA SER A 286 -29.35 22.71 -2.05
C SER A 286 -28.10 22.03 -1.51
N GLU A 287 -28.22 21.26 -0.42
CA GLU A 287 -27.07 20.59 0.21
C GLU A 287 -26.54 19.41 -0.61
N ILE A 288 -27.43 18.65 -1.25
CA ILE A 288 -27.06 17.52 -2.11
C ILE A 288 -26.26 18.05 -3.31
N TYR A 289 -26.76 19.07 -4.00
CA TYR A 289 -26.06 19.66 -5.15
C TYR A 289 -24.77 20.38 -4.74
N LYS A 290 -24.74 21.10 -3.61
CA LYS A 290 -23.52 21.76 -3.12
C LYS A 290 -22.36 20.78 -2.97
N ARG A 291 -22.59 19.60 -2.38
CA ARG A 291 -21.54 18.59 -2.19
C ARG A 291 -20.88 18.16 -3.50
N HIS A 292 -21.64 18.10 -4.58
CA HIS A 292 -21.14 17.72 -5.90
C HIS A 292 -20.49 18.88 -6.66
N LEU A 293 -21.00 20.11 -6.49
CA LEU A 293 -20.43 21.31 -7.13
C LEU A 293 -19.01 21.62 -6.66
N TYR A 294 -18.67 21.31 -5.41
CA TYR A 294 -17.32 21.49 -4.89
C TYR A 294 -16.35 20.35 -5.28
N ASN A 295 -16.82 19.31 -5.96
CA ASN A 295 -15.98 18.22 -6.42
C ASN A 295 -15.43 18.53 -7.82
N SER A 296 -14.28 19.23 -7.87
CA SER A 296 -13.63 19.62 -9.13
C SER A 296 -13.33 18.45 -10.07
N GLN A 297 -13.01 17.26 -9.53
CA GLN A 297 -12.75 16.06 -10.33
C GLN A 297 -14.02 15.53 -11.00
N LEU A 298 -15.16 15.60 -10.32
CA LEU A 298 -16.45 15.22 -10.90
C LEU A 298 -16.84 16.20 -12.02
N ILE A 299 -16.78 17.50 -11.75
CA ILE A 299 -17.13 18.53 -12.75
C ILE A 299 -16.26 18.42 -13.99
N ASP A 300 -14.93 18.33 -13.83
CA ASP A 300 -13.98 18.17 -14.93
C ASP A 300 -14.28 16.91 -15.76
N PHE A 301 -14.56 15.78 -15.10
CA PHE A 301 -14.91 14.54 -15.75
C PHE A 301 -16.23 14.63 -16.53
N LEU A 302 -17.28 15.20 -15.93
CA LEU A 302 -18.59 15.36 -16.57
C LEU A 302 -18.51 16.29 -17.78
N ALA A 303 -17.79 17.41 -17.65
CA ALA A 303 -17.61 18.38 -18.73
C ALA A 303 -16.84 17.77 -19.91
N LYS A 304 -15.74 17.05 -19.66
CA LYS A 304 -14.93 16.40 -20.70
C LYS A 304 -15.57 15.17 -21.34
N THR A 305 -16.68 14.68 -20.78
CA THR A 305 -17.42 13.53 -21.30
C THR A 305 -18.87 13.87 -21.62
N GLN A 306 -19.21 15.16 -21.80
CA GLN A 306 -20.59 15.63 -22.01
C GLN A 306 -21.21 15.03 -23.29
N ASP A 307 -20.39 14.77 -24.30
CA ASP A 307 -20.76 14.13 -25.57
C ASP A 307 -21.13 12.63 -25.41
N ILE A 308 -20.63 11.97 -24.37
CA ILE A 308 -20.93 10.57 -24.07
C ILE A 308 -22.27 10.50 -23.32
N LYS A 309 -23.36 10.30 -24.07
CA LYS A 309 -24.72 10.21 -23.53
C LYS A 309 -25.58 9.19 -24.30
N PRO A 310 -26.57 8.58 -23.66
CA PRO A 310 -27.45 7.62 -24.31
C PRO A 310 -28.33 8.29 -25.37
N ARG A 311 -28.86 7.49 -26.30
CA ARG A 311 -29.85 7.98 -27.27
C ARG A 311 -31.07 8.53 -26.53
N HIS A 312 -31.56 9.68 -26.99
CA HIS A 312 -32.70 10.40 -26.39
C HIS A 312 -32.52 10.73 -24.91
N ASP A 313 -31.27 10.79 -24.42
CA ASP A 313 -30.92 11.06 -23.01
C ASP A 313 -31.57 10.07 -22.02
N ASN A 314 -31.90 8.85 -22.50
CA ASN A 314 -32.50 7.80 -21.68
C ASN A 314 -31.43 6.93 -20.99
N TRP A 315 -31.18 7.19 -19.71
CA TRP A 315 -30.20 6.46 -18.89
C TRP A 315 -30.72 5.15 -18.29
N SER A 316 -32.05 4.96 -18.20
CA SER A 316 -32.66 3.79 -17.56
C SER A 316 -32.12 2.45 -18.06
N PRO A 317 -31.80 2.26 -19.36
CA PRO A 317 -31.27 0.99 -19.81
C PRO A 317 -29.91 0.61 -19.20
N TYR A 318 -29.14 1.61 -18.77
CA TYR A 318 -27.79 1.47 -18.23
C TYR A 318 -27.81 1.25 -16.72
N PHE A 319 -28.78 1.83 -15.99
CA PHE A 319 -28.95 1.63 -14.54
C PHE A 319 -29.30 0.17 -14.19
N TYR A 320 -30.10 -0.49 -15.02
CA TYR A 320 -30.46 -1.90 -14.81
C TYR A 320 -29.24 -2.85 -14.79
N LEU A 321 -28.15 -2.49 -15.49
CA LEU A 321 -26.92 -3.28 -15.47
C LEU A 321 -26.11 -3.12 -14.19
N THR A 322 -26.26 -2.00 -13.52
CA THR A 322 -25.55 -1.67 -12.29
C THR A 322 -26.39 -1.98 -11.04
N GLU A 323 -27.71 -2.10 -11.17
CA GLU A 323 -28.64 -2.59 -10.14
C GLU A 323 -28.48 -4.08 -9.80
N MET A 324 -27.91 -4.90 -10.69
CA MET A 324 -27.59 -6.31 -10.38
C MET A 324 -26.55 -6.50 -9.26
N ILE A 325 -25.90 -5.42 -8.78
CA ILE A 325 -25.00 -5.46 -7.63
C ILE A 325 -25.76 -5.30 -6.29
N ASN A 326 -27.03 -4.85 -6.30
CA ASN A 326 -27.90 -4.82 -5.12
C ASN A 326 -28.76 -6.09 -5.01
N ILE A 327 -28.17 -7.27 -5.23
CA ILE A 327 -28.84 -8.55 -4.93
C ILE A 327 -28.27 -9.09 -3.62
N SER A 328 -28.83 -8.62 -2.49
CA SER A 328 -29.33 -9.42 -1.37
C SER A 328 -29.60 -8.51 -0.17
N ASP A 329 -30.87 -8.17 0.04
CA ASP A 329 -31.47 -8.23 1.39
C ASP A 329 -31.48 -9.68 1.88
#